data_AF-A0AAQ0V752-F1
#
_entry.id   AF-A0AAQ0V752-F1
#
_cell.length_a   1.000
_cell.length_b   1.000
_cell.length_c   1.000
_cell.angle_alpha   90.00
_cell.angle_beta   90.00
_cell.angle_gamma   90.00
#
_symmetry.space_group_name_H-M   'P 1'
#
loop_
_entity.id
_entity.type
_entity.pdbx_description
1 polymer ?
#
loop_
_entity_poly.entity_id
_entity_poly.type
_entity_poly.pdbx_seq_one_letter_code
_entity_poly.pdbx_strand_id
1 'polypeptide(L)'
;MSEVNQDVKHNRQQFYQHISGQNLTPLWESLHHLVPQTPNANCAPAYWNYQEIRPLLLESGNLIGAKEAVRRVLVLENPALRGQSSITATLYAGLQLILPGEVAPSHRHNQSALRFIVEGQGAFTAVDGERTQMHPGDFILTPQWRWHDHGNPGDEPVVWLDGLDLPLVNTLGCGFAEDYPEEQQPVTRKEGDYLPRYAANMLPLRHQVGNSSPIFNYRYDRSREALHDLTRMGEPDEWDGYKMRYVNPVTGGYPMPSMGAFLQLLPKGFASRVARTTDSTIYHVVEGSGQVTIGNETFHFTAKDIFVVPTWHGVSFQTTEDTVLFSFSDKPVQEALGLFREARY
;
A
#
# COMPACT_ATOMS: atom_id res chain seq x y z
N MET A 1 -43.48 -12.24 -18.70
CA MET A 1 -43.51 -10.89 -18.10
C MET A 1 -44.86 -10.30 -18.41
N SER A 2 -45.73 -10.17 -17.41
CA SER A 2 -47.03 -9.50 -17.57
C SER A 2 -46.78 -8.00 -17.78
N GLU A 3 -47.40 -7.39 -18.78
CA GLU A 3 -47.38 -5.94 -18.96
C GLU A 3 -47.90 -5.28 -17.69
N VAL A 4 -47.01 -4.61 -16.95
CA VAL A 4 -47.39 -3.82 -15.78
C VAL A 4 -48.24 -2.65 -16.29
N ASN A 5 -49.50 -2.60 -15.85
CA ASN A 5 -50.46 -1.53 -16.16
C ASN A 5 -49.80 -0.15 -15.97
N GLN A 6 -50.02 0.77 -16.91
CA GLN A 6 -49.49 2.14 -16.88
C GLN A 6 -49.88 2.89 -15.60
N ASP A 7 -51.07 2.64 -15.05
CA ASP A 7 -51.51 3.24 -13.79
C ASP A 7 -50.62 2.83 -12.61
N VAL A 8 -50.18 1.57 -12.58
CA VAL A 8 -49.29 1.05 -11.53
C VAL A 8 -47.91 1.69 -11.65
N LYS A 9 -47.42 1.96 -12.87
CA LYS A 9 -46.15 2.67 -13.07
C LYS A 9 -46.23 4.12 -12.60
N HIS A 10 -47.34 4.81 -12.90
CA HIS A 10 -47.54 6.20 -12.47
C HIS A 10 -47.64 6.30 -10.94
N ASN A 11 -48.44 5.45 -10.31
CA ASN A 11 -48.60 5.41 -8.84
C ASN A 11 -47.28 5.07 -8.13
N ARG A 12 -46.45 4.19 -8.71
CA ARG A 12 -45.10 3.89 -8.19
C ARG A 12 -44.18 5.10 -8.21
N GLN A 13 -44.18 5.89 -9.29
CA GLN A 13 -43.35 7.09 -9.37
C GLN A 13 -43.78 8.15 -8.34
N GLN A 14 -45.08 8.37 -8.16
CA GLN A 14 -45.58 9.27 -7.12
C GLN A 14 -45.21 8.79 -5.72
N PHE A 15 -45.32 7.49 -5.46
CA PHE A 15 -44.87 6.89 -4.20
C PHE A 15 -43.38 7.14 -3.96
N TYR A 16 -42.52 6.94 -4.96
CA TYR A 16 -41.07 7.19 -4.85
C TYR A 16 -40.76 8.65 -4.53
N GLN A 17 -41.45 9.60 -5.16
CA GLN A 17 -41.30 11.03 -4.85
C GLN A 17 -41.75 11.35 -3.42
N HIS A 18 -42.87 10.77 -2.97
CA HIS A 18 -43.38 10.98 -1.62
C HIS A 18 -42.42 10.46 -0.54
N ILE A 19 -41.91 9.23 -0.70
CA ILE A 19 -41.01 8.63 0.28
C ILE A 19 -39.60 9.26 0.24
N SER A 20 -39.18 9.80 -0.90
CA SER A 20 -37.92 10.56 -1.04
C SER A 20 -37.89 11.78 -0.11
N GLY A 21 -39.03 12.45 0.08
CA GLY A 21 -39.17 13.54 1.07
C GLY A 21 -38.96 13.10 2.54
N GLN A 22 -38.95 11.79 2.80
CA GLN A 22 -38.63 11.19 4.10
C GLN A 22 -37.25 10.51 4.11
N ASN A 23 -36.40 10.75 3.11
CA ASN A 23 -35.10 10.10 2.93
C ASN A 23 -35.18 8.57 2.78
N LEU A 24 -36.27 8.06 2.21
CA LEU A 24 -36.44 6.63 1.93
C LEU A 24 -36.22 6.34 0.44
N THR A 25 -35.54 5.24 0.13
CA THR A 25 -35.33 4.76 -1.24
C THR A 25 -35.83 3.31 -1.38
N PRO A 26 -36.51 2.95 -2.48
CA PRO A 26 -37.02 1.61 -2.69
C PRO A 26 -35.90 0.60 -3.02
N LEU A 27 -35.61 -0.34 -2.11
CA LEU A 27 -34.57 -1.35 -2.32
C LEU A 27 -34.79 -2.19 -3.59
N TRP A 28 -36.04 -2.51 -3.95
CA TRP A 28 -36.35 -3.33 -5.13
C TRP A 28 -35.98 -2.67 -6.46
N GLU A 29 -35.72 -1.35 -6.49
CA GLU A 29 -35.17 -0.67 -7.69
C GLU A 29 -33.64 -0.82 -7.79
N SER A 30 -32.96 -1.17 -6.70
CA SER A 30 -31.49 -1.09 -6.58
C SER A 30 -30.80 -2.37 -6.12
N LEU A 31 -31.54 -3.41 -5.70
CA LEU A 31 -30.99 -4.59 -5.04
C LEU A 31 -29.87 -5.28 -5.85
N HIS A 32 -30.07 -5.44 -7.15
CA HIS A 32 -29.09 -6.08 -8.04
C HIS A 32 -27.78 -5.27 -8.18
N HIS A 33 -27.84 -3.96 -7.98
CA HIS A 33 -26.66 -3.10 -7.99
C HIS A 33 -25.93 -3.12 -6.64
N LEU A 34 -26.68 -3.21 -5.54
CA LEU A 34 -26.15 -3.23 -4.17
C LEU A 34 -25.52 -4.57 -3.78
N VAL A 35 -26.01 -5.68 -4.33
CA VAL A 35 -25.52 -7.04 -4.06
C VAL A 35 -25.17 -7.71 -5.40
N PRO A 36 -24.03 -7.36 -6.01
CA PRO A 36 -23.61 -7.94 -7.29
C PRO A 36 -23.14 -9.40 -7.13
N GLN A 37 -23.10 -10.15 -8.23
CA GLN A 37 -22.60 -11.54 -8.23
C GLN A 37 -21.09 -11.64 -8.01
N THR A 38 -20.35 -10.59 -8.38
CA THR A 38 -18.91 -10.43 -8.16
C THR A 38 -18.64 -9.00 -7.68
N PRO A 39 -17.53 -8.73 -6.99
CA PRO A 39 -17.16 -7.36 -6.61
C PRO A 39 -17.24 -6.40 -7.79
N ASN A 40 -17.86 -5.24 -7.60
CA ASN A 40 -17.83 -4.15 -8.58
C ASN A 40 -16.47 -3.47 -8.49
N ALA A 41 -15.70 -3.54 -9.57
CA ALA A 41 -14.44 -2.81 -9.66
C ALA A 41 -14.71 -1.32 -9.86
N ASN A 42 -14.66 -0.54 -8.77
CA ASN A 42 -14.72 0.93 -8.82
C ASN A 42 -13.32 1.57 -9.04
N CYS A 43 -12.31 0.74 -9.27
CA CYS A 43 -10.93 1.14 -9.50
C CYS A 43 -10.45 0.48 -10.80
N ALA A 44 -9.72 1.23 -11.63
CA ALA A 44 -9.13 0.71 -12.85
C ALA A 44 -7.74 0.11 -12.56
N PRO A 45 -7.32 -0.94 -13.29
CA PRO A 45 -5.90 -1.27 -13.42
C PRO A 45 -5.15 -0.03 -13.92
N ALA A 46 -4.03 0.30 -13.28
CA ALA A 46 -3.27 1.49 -13.63
C ALA A 46 -1.77 1.28 -13.37
N TYR A 47 -0.98 2.07 -14.07
CA TYR A 47 0.47 1.96 -14.16
C TYR A 47 1.11 3.35 -14.12
N TRP A 48 2.25 3.46 -13.44
CA TRP A 48 3.02 4.67 -13.27
C TRP A 48 4.49 4.39 -13.60
N ASN A 49 4.98 5.04 -14.66
CA ASN A 49 6.38 4.96 -15.10
C ASN A 49 7.25 5.85 -14.21
N TYR A 50 8.19 5.25 -13.47
CA TYR A 50 9.01 6.01 -12.53
C TYR A 50 10.00 6.93 -13.22
N GLN A 51 10.53 6.54 -14.39
CA GLN A 51 11.48 7.34 -15.16
C GLN A 51 10.86 8.63 -15.68
N GLU A 52 9.55 8.62 -15.96
CA GLU A 52 8.77 9.81 -16.32
C GLU A 52 8.39 10.66 -15.10
N ILE A 53 8.11 10.02 -13.95
CA ILE A 53 7.69 10.73 -12.73
C ILE A 53 8.87 11.35 -11.96
N ARG A 54 10.04 10.71 -11.98
CA ARG A 54 11.22 11.15 -11.24
C ARG A 54 11.63 12.60 -11.55
N PRO A 55 11.70 13.05 -12.81
CA PRO A 55 11.96 14.46 -13.12
C PRO A 55 10.93 15.41 -12.49
N LEU A 56 9.64 15.04 -12.47
CA LEU A 56 8.56 15.85 -11.87
C LEU A 56 8.71 15.96 -10.34
N LEU A 57 9.15 14.87 -9.69
CA LEU A 57 9.49 14.91 -8.26
C LEU A 57 10.60 15.91 -8.00
N LEU A 58 11.71 15.81 -8.75
CA LEU A 58 12.85 16.72 -8.58
C LEU A 58 12.49 18.16 -8.90
N GLU A 59 11.67 18.39 -9.91
CA GLU A 59 11.14 19.73 -10.24
C GLU A 59 10.31 20.29 -9.08
N SER A 60 9.44 19.49 -8.46
CA SER A 60 8.68 19.91 -7.27
C SER A 60 9.60 20.37 -6.13
N GLY A 61 10.79 19.78 -6.04
CA GLY A 61 11.85 20.14 -5.10
C GLY A 61 12.29 21.61 -5.19
N ASN A 62 12.25 22.18 -6.39
CA ASN A 62 12.62 23.57 -6.65
C ASN A 62 11.45 24.56 -6.47
N LEU A 63 10.21 24.06 -6.43
CA LEU A 63 9.00 24.88 -6.44
C LEU A 63 8.38 25.06 -5.05
N ILE A 64 8.45 24.05 -4.19
CA ILE A 64 7.86 24.08 -2.85
C ILE A 64 8.83 23.47 -1.85
N GLY A 65 9.18 24.20 -0.78
CA GLY A 65 10.07 23.70 0.26
C GLY A 65 9.40 22.65 1.16
N ALA A 66 10.16 21.74 1.77
CA ALA A 66 9.60 20.71 2.64
C ALA A 66 8.73 21.25 3.80
N LYS A 67 9.10 22.39 4.40
CA LYS A 67 8.31 23.02 5.48
C LYS A 67 6.96 23.56 5.00
N GLU A 68 6.90 24.07 3.77
CA GLU A 68 5.65 24.56 3.16
C GLU A 68 4.74 23.40 2.78
N ALA A 69 5.30 22.31 2.24
CA ALA A 69 4.54 21.15 1.82
C ALA A 69 4.07 20.25 2.99
N VAL A 70 4.71 20.33 4.18
CA VAL A 70 4.66 19.34 5.28
C VAL A 70 5.21 17.97 4.85
N ARG A 71 4.68 17.41 3.77
CA ARG A 71 5.17 16.25 3.02
C ARG A 71 5.10 16.59 1.53
N ARG A 72 6.24 16.64 0.84
CA ARG A 72 6.27 16.92 -0.61
C ARG A 72 6.06 15.61 -1.39
N VAL A 73 4.80 15.31 -1.69
CA VAL A 73 4.35 14.05 -2.29
C VAL A 73 3.63 14.30 -3.61
N LEU A 74 3.92 13.48 -4.62
CA LEU A 74 3.07 13.33 -5.80
C LEU A 74 2.19 12.08 -5.63
N VAL A 75 0.87 12.29 -5.52
CA VAL A 75 -0.10 11.22 -5.29
C VAL A 75 -0.34 10.42 -6.57
N LEU A 76 -0.32 9.09 -6.45
CA LEU A 76 -0.63 8.17 -7.55
C LEU A 76 -2.14 7.94 -7.64
N GLU A 77 -2.86 8.93 -8.17
CA GLU A 77 -4.32 8.86 -8.28
C GLU A 77 -4.79 7.88 -9.35
N ASN A 78 -5.61 6.91 -8.96
CA ASN A 78 -6.26 5.98 -9.90
C ASN A 78 -7.10 6.76 -10.92
N PRO A 79 -7.02 6.43 -12.23
CA PRO A 79 -7.85 7.08 -13.26
C PRO A 79 -9.36 7.00 -13.00
N ALA A 80 -9.84 5.96 -12.30
CA ALA A 80 -11.24 5.83 -11.92
C ALA A 80 -11.62 6.60 -10.63
N LEU A 81 -10.63 7.13 -9.89
CA LEU A 81 -10.80 7.85 -8.62
C LEU A 81 -10.19 9.26 -8.64
N ARG A 82 -10.09 9.89 -9.81
CA ARG A 82 -9.49 11.22 -9.97
C ARG A 82 -10.09 12.25 -9.01
N GLY A 83 -9.23 13.04 -8.38
CA GLY A 83 -9.60 14.06 -7.41
C GLY A 83 -9.90 13.55 -6.00
N GLN A 84 -9.77 12.24 -5.75
CA GLN A 84 -9.95 11.64 -4.42
C GLN A 84 -8.62 11.33 -3.71
N SER A 85 -7.47 11.65 -4.32
CA SER A 85 -6.15 11.37 -3.77
C SER A 85 -6.00 9.92 -3.32
N SER A 86 -6.40 8.97 -4.16
CA SER A 86 -6.48 7.54 -3.81
C SER A 86 -6.02 6.65 -4.97
N ILE A 87 -5.26 5.59 -4.67
CA ILE A 87 -4.82 4.59 -5.67
C ILE A 87 -5.80 3.41 -5.77
N THR A 88 -6.52 3.13 -4.69
CA THR A 88 -7.65 2.20 -4.61
C THR A 88 -8.76 2.82 -3.74
N ALA A 89 -9.91 2.17 -3.61
CA ALA A 89 -10.99 2.66 -2.74
C ALA A 89 -10.62 2.68 -1.25
N THR A 90 -9.60 1.93 -0.83
CA THR A 90 -9.22 1.73 0.58
C THR A 90 -7.79 2.20 0.89
N LEU A 91 -6.95 2.35 -0.13
CA LEU A 91 -5.52 2.66 0.02
C LEU A 91 -5.11 3.91 -0.77
N TYR A 92 -4.22 4.67 -0.15
CA TYR A 92 -3.46 5.77 -0.71
C TYR A 92 -2.07 5.28 -1.12
N ALA A 93 -1.54 5.82 -2.22
CA ALA A 93 -0.13 5.72 -2.56
C ALA A 93 0.41 7.03 -3.14
N GLY A 94 1.64 7.37 -2.81
CA GLY A 94 2.31 8.57 -3.31
C GLY A 94 3.82 8.40 -3.32
N LEU A 95 4.49 9.12 -4.22
CA LEU A 95 5.95 9.20 -4.22
C LEU A 95 6.37 10.49 -3.52
N GLN A 96 7.13 10.35 -2.43
CA GLN A 96 7.60 11.48 -1.63
C GLN A 96 9.09 11.73 -1.86
N LEU A 97 9.46 13.01 -1.90
CA LEU A 97 10.84 13.49 -2.06
C LEU A 97 11.31 14.27 -0.83
N ILE A 98 12.50 13.92 -0.31
CA ILE A 98 13.25 14.74 0.65
C ILE A 98 14.61 15.12 0.07
N LEU A 99 14.90 16.42 0.04
CA LEU A 99 16.17 16.97 -0.44
C LEU A 99 17.22 17.05 0.69
N PRO A 100 18.52 17.13 0.35
CA PRO A 100 19.58 17.36 1.32
C PRO A 100 19.29 18.55 2.25
N GLY A 101 19.51 18.34 3.54
CA GLY A 101 19.30 19.32 4.61
C GLY A 101 17.84 19.50 5.04
N GLU A 102 16.87 18.87 4.37
CA GLU A 102 15.47 19.02 4.74
C GLU A 102 15.07 18.13 5.93
N VAL A 103 14.08 18.64 6.66
CA VAL A 103 13.37 17.94 7.73
C VAL A 103 11.88 18.02 7.41
N ALA A 104 11.22 16.89 7.48
CA ALA A 104 9.79 16.78 7.32
C ALA A 104 9.20 16.54 8.74
N PRO A 105 8.45 17.51 9.32
CA PRO A 105 8.18 17.55 10.76
C PRO A 105 7.47 16.33 11.36
N SER A 106 7.68 16.14 12.66
CA SER A 106 7.08 15.09 13.47
C SER A 106 5.59 15.31 13.72
N HIS A 107 4.82 14.26 13.47
CA HIS A 107 3.40 14.21 13.79
C HIS A 107 2.97 12.75 14.06
N ARG A 108 1.72 12.55 14.46
CA ARG A 108 1.08 11.23 14.53
C ARG A 108 -0.35 11.31 14.03
N HIS A 109 -0.85 10.20 13.52
CA HIS A 109 -2.22 10.10 13.03
C HIS A 109 -2.75 8.67 13.12
N ASN A 110 -4.08 8.51 13.00
CA ASN A 110 -4.72 7.20 13.09
C ASN A 110 -4.44 6.28 11.90
N GLN A 111 -4.13 6.86 10.75
CA GLN A 111 -3.79 6.12 9.56
C GLN A 111 -2.50 5.34 9.80
N SER A 112 -2.51 4.07 9.41
CA SER A 112 -1.30 3.28 9.30
C SER A 112 -0.56 3.67 8.03
N ALA A 113 0.75 3.67 8.08
CA ALA A 113 1.57 4.07 6.95
C ALA A 113 2.80 3.17 6.80
N LEU A 114 3.17 2.92 5.55
CA LEU A 114 4.43 2.32 5.16
C LEU A 114 5.20 3.22 4.22
N ARG A 115 6.52 3.02 4.20
CA ARG A 115 7.44 3.60 3.24
C ARG A 115 8.29 2.51 2.63
N PHE A 116 8.27 2.42 1.31
CA PHE A 116 9.19 1.57 0.58
C PHE A 116 10.21 2.46 -0.12
N ILE A 117 11.48 2.36 0.26
CA ILE A 117 12.52 3.26 -0.25
C ILE A 117 12.83 2.91 -1.72
N VAL A 118 12.66 3.88 -2.62
CA VAL A 118 12.80 3.68 -4.07
C VAL A 118 14.21 4.01 -4.54
N GLU A 119 14.77 5.14 -4.08
CA GLU A 119 16.14 5.54 -4.41
C GLU A 119 16.72 6.55 -3.43
N GLY A 120 18.05 6.69 -3.50
CA GLY A 120 18.84 7.62 -2.70
C GLY A 120 19.31 7.02 -1.38
N GLN A 121 20.22 7.74 -0.73
CA GLN A 121 20.78 7.39 0.57
C GLN A 121 20.95 8.62 1.47
N GLY A 122 21.19 8.39 2.76
CA GLY A 122 21.52 9.44 3.73
C GLY A 122 20.33 10.07 4.44
N ALA A 123 19.09 9.75 4.05
CA ALA A 123 17.90 10.11 4.81
C ALA A 123 17.55 9.07 5.88
N PHE A 124 16.77 9.49 6.88
CA PHE A 124 16.28 8.63 7.95
C PHE A 124 14.78 8.77 8.16
N THR A 125 14.16 7.72 8.70
CA THR A 125 12.86 7.80 9.39
C THR A 125 13.09 7.66 10.89
N ALA A 126 12.42 8.48 11.70
CA ALA A 126 12.30 8.29 13.14
C ALA A 126 10.89 7.81 13.51
N VAL A 127 10.76 6.81 14.40
CA VAL A 127 9.48 6.33 14.93
C VAL A 127 9.60 6.08 16.43
N ASP A 128 8.78 6.76 17.23
CA ASP A 128 8.77 6.68 18.70
C ASP A 128 10.19 6.71 19.30
N GLY A 129 10.97 7.70 18.87
CA GLY A 129 12.32 7.96 19.36
C GLY A 129 13.41 6.98 18.93
N GLU A 130 13.17 6.13 17.93
CA GLU A 130 14.23 5.35 17.27
C GLU A 130 14.37 5.78 15.81
N ARG A 131 15.60 6.00 15.33
CA ARG A 131 15.91 6.29 13.94
C ARG A 131 16.30 5.02 13.18
N THR A 132 16.04 5.03 11.88
CA THR A 132 16.64 4.09 10.93
C THR A 132 17.03 4.85 9.66
N GLN A 133 18.23 4.58 9.14
CA GLN A 133 18.60 5.00 7.79
C GLN A 133 17.66 4.37 6.75
N MET A 134 17.39 5.12 5.70
CA MET A 134 16.65 4.71 4.52
C MET A 134 17.63 4.16 3.48
N HIS A 135 17.50 2.88 3.13
CA HIS A 135 18.24 2.27 2.01
C HIS A 135 17.26 1.77 0.95
N PRO A 136 17.59 1.84 -0.35
CA PRO A 136 16.73 1.31 -1.41
C PRO A 136 16.27 -0.12 -1.13
N GLY A 137 14.96 -0.33 -1.26
CA GLY A 137 14.29 -1.59 -0.98
C GLY A 137 13.84 -1.78 0.48
N ASP A 138 14.28 -0.95 1.43
CA ASP A 138 13.85 -1.06 2.82
C ASP A 138 12.36 -0.75 2.95
N PHE A 139 11.66 -1.59 3.72
CA PHE A 139 10.24 -1.42 4.04
C PHE A 139 10.11 -0.91 5.48
N ILE A 140 9.79 0.37 5.63
CA ILE A 140 9.70 1.06 6.90
C ILE A 140 8.23 1.28 7.28
N LEU A 141 7.87 0.99 8.52
CA LEU A 141 6.55 1.27 9.09
C LEU A 141 6.54 2.60 9.82
N THR A 142 5.44 3.34 9.69
CA THR A 142 5.00 4.35 10.64
C THR A 142 3.61 3.94 11.13
N PRO A 143 3.54 3.08 12.16
CA PRO A 143 2.27 2.51 12.59
C PRO A 143 1.30 3.55 13.15
N GLN A 144 0.02 3.14 13.23
CA GLN A 144 -1.04 3.95 13.81
C GLN A 144 -0.63 4.60 15.15
N TRP A 145 -0.89 5.91 15.25
CA TRP A 145 -0.72 6.74 16.44
C TRP A 145 0.70 6.81 17.02
N ARG A 146 1.73 6.52 16.20
CA ARG A 146 3.14 6.68 16.57
C ARG A 146 3.71 7.99 16.04
N TRP A 147 4.53 8.65 16.85
CA TRP A 147 5.23 9.87 16.44
C TRP A 147 6.25 9.52 15.36
N HIS A 148 6.24 10.25 14.25
CA HIS A 148 7.17 9.95 13.16
C HIS A 148 7.71 11.17 12.38
N ASP A 149 9.03 11.09 12.24
CA ASP A 149 10.03 11.97 11.63
C ASP A 149 10.66 11.62 10.29
N HIS A 150 10.93 12.55 9.37
CA HIS A 150 11.96 12.33 8.33
C HIS A 150 12.98 13.46 8.31
N GLY A 151 14.22 13.11 8.01
CA GLY A 151 15.26 14.09 7.74
C GLY A 151 16.29 13.55 6.77
N ASN A 152 16.95 14.45 6.06
CA ASN A 152 18.02 14.10 5.13
C ASN A 152 19.30 14.87 5.46
N PRO A 153 20.14 14.38 6.38
CA PRO A 153 21.47 14.93 6.63
C PRO A 153 22.50 14.60 5.52
N GLY A 154 22.12 13.78 4.53
CA GLY A 154 22.97 13.41 3.40
C GLY A 154 23.12 14.53 2.38
N ASP A 155 23.73 14.18 1.24
CA ASP A 155 24.08 15.08 0.14
C ASP A 155 23.34 14.79 -1.16
N GLU A 156 22.48 13.77 -1.20
CA GLU A 156 21.61 13.46 -2.34
C GLU A 156 20.11 13.38 -1.97
N PRO A 157 19.21 13.60 -2.94
CA PRO A 157 17.78 13.41 -2.72
C PRO A 157 17.42 11.95 -2.45
N VAL A 158 16.43 11.74 -1.58
CA VAL A 158 15.85 10.41 -1.32
C VAL A 158 14.37 10.40 -1.71
N VAL A 159 13.96 9.35 -2.41
CA VAL A 159 12.57 9.12 -2.84
C VAL A 159 12.06 7.80 -2.29
N TRP A 160 10.83 7.81 -1.78
CA TRP A 160 10.13 6.60 -1.36
C TRP A 160 8.68 6.58 -1.82
N LEU A 161 8.11 5.37 -1.86
CA LEU A 161 6.70 5.11 -2.03
C LEU A 161 6.03 5.08 -0.65
N ASP A 162 5.14 6.02 -0.39
CA ASP A 162 4.22 5.97 0.74
C ASP A 162 3.02 5.09 0.39
N GLY A 163 2.61 4.24 1.33
CA GLY A 163 1.36 3.48 1.29
C GLY A 163 0.58 3.71 2.59
N LEU A 164 -0.68 4.12 2.49
CA LEU A 164 -1.52 4.42 3.67
C LEU A 164 -2.93 3.85 3.53
N ASP A 165 -3.56 3.54 4.65
CA ASP A 165 -4.99 3.20 4.75
C ASP A 165 -5.90 4.44 4.85
N LEU A 166 -5.42 5.60 4.40
CA LEU A 166 -6.11 6.89 4.50
C LEU A 166 -7.54 6.86 3.94
N PRO A 167 -7.82 6.32 2.73
CA PRO A 167 -9.18 6.26 2.21
C PRO A 167 -10.11 5.37 3.05
N LEU A 168 -9.58 4.26 3.58
CA LEU A 168 -10.33 3.38 4.48
C LEU A 168 -10.69 4.09 5.78
N VAL A 169 -9.72 4.73 6.45
CA VAL A 169 -9.94 5.44 7.72
C VAL A 169 -10.92 6.60 7.54
N ASN A 170 -10.83 7.31 6.41
CA ASN A 170 -11.76 8.38 6.08
C ASN A 170 -13.18 7.85 5.83
N THR A 171 -13.33 6.72 5.13
CA THR A 171 -14.62 6.06 4.93
C THR A 171 -15.28 5.65 6.25
N LEU A 172 -14.47 5.24 7.24
CA LEU A 172 -14.95 4.90 8.58
C LEU A 172 -15.18 6.12 9.49
N GLY A 173 -14.83 7.33 9.04
CA GLY A 173 -14.93 8.56 9.84
C GLY A 173 -14.01 8.57 11.08
N CYS A 174 -12.87 7.86 11.03
CA CYS A 174 -12.00 7.62 12.19
C CYS A 174 -10.67 8.41 12.15
N GLY A 175 -10.61 9.49 11.37
CA GLY A 175 -9.40 10.29 11.21
C GLY A 175 -9.08 11.15 12.45
N PHE A 176 -7.83 11.04 12.94
CA PHE A 176 -7.26 11.88 13.99
C PHE A 176 -5.80 12.17 13.64
N ALA A 177 -5.31 13.36 13.98
CA ALA A 177 -3.91 13.74 13.83
C ALA A 177 -3.49 14.73 14.94
N GLU A 178 -2.21 14.71 15.28
CA GLU A 178 -1.58 15.66 16.19
C GLU A 178 -0.16 16.00 15.70
N ASP A 179 0.18 17.27 15.75
CA ASP A 179 1.54 17.76 15.49
C ASP A 179 2.38 17.68 16.77
N TYR A 180 3.66 17.34 16.61
CA TYR A 180 4.60 17.42 17.71
C TYR A 180 4.99 18.90 17.94
N PRO A 181 5.23 19.35 19.18
CA PRO A 181 5.58 20.75 19.45
C PRO A 181 6.88 21.21 18.76
N GLU A 182 7.86 20.32 18.63
CA GLU A 182 9.11 20.56 17.92
C GLU A 182 9.11 19.90 16.52
N GLU A 183 10.04 20.33 15.64
CA GLU A 183 10.15 19.75 14.28
C GLU A 183 10.47 18.24 14.29
N GLN A 184 11.22 17.77 15.29
CA GLN A 184 11.61 16.36 15.40
C GLN A 184 11.33 15.86 16.82
N GLN A 185 10.95 14.59 16.91
CA GLN A 185 10.79 13.95 18.21
C GLN A 185 12.15 13.64 18.87
N PRO A 186 12.22 13.52 20.21
CA PRO A 186 13.42 13.09 20.90
C PRO A 186 13.83 11.67 20.50
N VAL A 187 15.11 11.47 20.17
CA VAL A 187 15.69 10.14 19.99
C VAL A 187 15.98 9.54 21.36
N THR A 188 15.20 8.54 21.76
CA THR A 188 15.28 7.87 23.07
C THR A 188 15.87 6.47 22.99
N ARG A 189 16.00 5.91 21.78
CA ARG A 189 16.61 4.60 21.51
C ARG A 189 17.74 4.72 20.51
N LYS A 190 18.73 3.84 20.62
CA LYS A 190 19.81 3.75 19.64
C LYS A 190 19.26 3.21 18.33
N GLU A 191 19.78 3.71 17.22
CA GLU A 191 19.49 3.17 15.90
C GLU A 191 19.81 1.68 15.83
N GLY A 192 18.87 0.90 15.29
CA GLY A 192 18.98 -0.56 15.16
C GLY A 192 18.68 -1.34 16.44
N ASP A 193 18.12 -0.73 17.49
CA ASP A 193 17.66 -1.45 18.71
C ASP A 193 16.59 -2.49 18.39
N TYR A 194 15.70 -2.20 17.42
CA TYR A 194 14.65 -3.14 17.02
C TYR A 194 15.20 -4.47 16.47
N LEU A 195 16.41 -4.48 15.88
CA LEU A 195 17.00 -5.67 15.24
C LEU A 195 17.26 -6.81 16.24
N PRO A 196 18.13 -6.66 17.27
CA PRO A 196 18.36 -7.73 18.24
C PRO A 196 17.13 -7.99 19.12
N ARG A 197 16.25 -6.98 19.29
CA ARG A 197 15.10 -7.09 20.18
C ARG A 197 13.95 -7.87 19.56
N TYR A 198 13.70 -7.73 18.27
CA TYR A 198 12.50 -8.28 17.63
C TYR A 198 12.75 -9.02 16.31
N ALA A 199 13.91 -8.85 15.66
CA ALA A 199 14.20 -9.40 14.32
C ALA A 199 15.15 -10.61 14.34
N ALA A 200 15.34 -11.26 15.49
CA ALA A 200 16.26 -12.39 15.67
C ALA A 200 15.53 -13.73 15.95
N ASN A 201 14.28 -13.87 15.51
CA ASN A 201 13.42 -15.03 15.83
C ASN A 201 13.29 -15.32 17.33
N MET A 202 13.43 -14.27 18.15
CA MET A 202 13.32 -14.28 19.60
C MET A 202 12.60 -13.01 20.05
N LEU A 203 11.97 -13.07 21.22
CA LEU A 203 11.29 -11.93 21.83
C LEU A 203 11.82 -11.69 23.24
N PRO A 204 11.80 -10.44 23.74
CA PRO A 204 12.04 -10.16 25.14
C PRO A 204 11.05 -10.93 26.01
N LEU A 205 11.52 -11.47 27.14
CA LEU A 205 10.69 -12.29 28.04
C LEU A 205 9.40 -11.57 28.51
N ARG A 206 9.45 -10.24 28.59
CA ARG A 206 8.33 -9.38 29.02
C ARG A 206 7.98 -8.35 27.94
N HIS A 207 7.87 -8.80 26.69
CA HIS A 207 7.45 -7.93 25.58
C HIS A 207 5.97 -7.55 25.70
N GLN A 208 5.61 -6.43 25.08
CA GLN A 208 4.22 -5.99 24.97
C GLN A 208 3.67 -6.33 23.59
N VAL A 209 2.39 -6.69 23.54
CA VAL A 209 1.67 -6.93 22.29
C VAL A 209 0.92 -5.67 21.91
N GLY A 210 1.25 -5.11 20.75
CA GLY A 210 0.54 -3.98 20.13
C GLY A 210 -0.27 -4.40 18.91
N ASN A 211 -0.94 -3.44 18.28
CA ASN A 211 -1.72 -3.67 17.05
C ASN A 211 -0.84 -3.77 15.78
N SER A 212 0.43 -3.37 15.85
CA SER A 212 1.39 -3.36 14.74
C SER A 212 2.73 -3.96 15.18
N SER A 213 3.57 -4.28 14.20
CA SER A 213 4.89 -4.85 14.44
C SER A 213 5.81 -3.90 15.20
N PRO A 214 6.57 -4.39 16.19
CA PRO A 214 7.64 -3.61 16.80
C PRO A 214 8.90 -3.53 15.93
N ILE A 215 8.99 -4.33 14.86
CA ILE A 215 9.95 -4.10 13.77
C ILE A 215 9.35 -3.02 12.87
N PHE A 216 9.99 -1.85 12.87
CA PHE A 216 9.56 -0.73 12.01
C PHE A 216 10.45 -0.54 10.78
N ASN A 217 11.54 -1.28 10.61
CA ASN A 217 12.26 -1.37 9.34
C ASN A 217 12.61 -2.82 9.00
N TYR A 218 11.97 -3.35 7.97
CA TYR A 218 12.32 -4.62 7.36
C TYR A 218 13.33 -4.36 6.25
N ARG A 219 14.59 -4.69 6.55
CA ARG A 219 15.69 -4.41 5.62
C ARG A 219 15.60 -5.25 4.35
N TYR A 220 15.91 -4.63 3.22
CA TYR A 220 15.86 -5.29 1.93
C TYR A 220 16.85 -6.43 1.82
N ASP A 221 18.10 -6.20 2.24
CA ASP A 221 19.19 -7.17 2.14
C ASP A 221 18.82 -8.53 2.75
N ARG A 222 18.21 -8.52 3.94
CA ARG A 222 17.73 -9.74 4.61
C ARG A 222 16.56 -10.39 3.89
N SER A 223 15.60 -9.59 3.46
CA SER A 223 14.36 -10.09 2.84
C SER A 223 14.64 -10.66 1.44
N ARG A 224 15.55 -10.02 0.70
CA ARG A 224 16.04 -10.43 -0.61
C ARG A 224 16.88 -11.70 -0.55
N GLU A 225 17.75 -11.82 0.46
CA GLU A 225 18.53 -13.03 0.74
C GLU A 225 17.60 -14.21 1.05
N ALA A 226 16.56 -14.01 1.88
CA ALA A 226 15.58 -15.07 2.17
C ALA A 226 14.89 -15.59 0.89
N LEU A 227 14.47 -14.71 -0.01
CA LEU A 227 13.89 -15.12 -1.30
C LEU A 227 14.89 -15.86 -2.19
N HIS A 228 16.14 -15.38 -2.24
CA HIS A 228 17.20 -16.07 -2.97
C HIS A 228 17.45 -17.47 -2.42
N ASP A 229 17.44 -17.63 -1.10
CA ASP A 229 17.64 -18.92 -0.44
C ASP A 229 16.50 -19.90 -0.74
N LEU A 230 15.26 -19.43 -0.81
CA LEU A 230 14.10 -20.23 -1.21
C LEU A 230 14.23 -20.82 -2.62
N THR A 231 14.89 -20.11 -3.56
CA THR A 231 15.13 -20.63 -4.92
C THR A 231 15.95 -21.90 -4.95
N ARG A 232 16.69 -22.20 -3.88
CA ARG A 232 17.52 -23.40 -3.75
C ARG A 232 16.81 -24.54 -3.03
N MET A 233 15.58 -24.32 -2.55
CA MET A 233 14.85 -25.24 -1.67
C MET A 233 13.65 -25.92 -2.34
N GLY A 234 13.24 -25.47 -3.53
CA GLY A 234 12.11 -26.04 -4.25
C GLY A 234 11.76 -25.23 -5.49
N GLU A 235 10.67 -25.62 -6.16
CA GLU A 235 10.13 -24.91 -7.33
C GLU A 235 9.32 -23.67 -6.91
N PRO A 236 9.22 -22.64 -7.77
CA PRO A 236 8.34 -21.50 -7.53
C PRO A 236 6.86 -21.91 -7.52
N ASP A 237 6.02 -21.20 -6.77
CA ASP A 237 4.55 -21.33 -6.90
C ASP A 237 4.12 -20.89 -8.31
N GLU A 238 3.18 -21.63 -8.93
CA GLU A 238 2.76 -21.40 -10.32
C GLU A 238 2.08 -20.03 -10.56
N TRP A 239 1.56 -19.38 -9.51
CA TRP A 239 0.89 -18.07 -9.61
C TRP A 239 1.77 -16.92 -9.10
N ASP A 240 2.50 -17.15 -8.00
CA ASP A 240 3.14 -16.08 -7.26
C ASP A 240 4.68 -16.09 -7.32
N GLY A 241 5.30 -17.15 -7.86
CA GLY A 241 6.75 -17.33 -7.78
C GLY A 241 7.19 -17.67 -6.35
N TYR A 242 8.31 -17.12 -5.90
CA TYR A 242 8.72 -17.20 -4.48
C TYR A 242 8.21 -15.97 -3.74
N LYS A 243 7.03 -16.07 -3.12
CA LYS A 243 6.38 -14.96 -2.43
C LYS A 243 6.32 -15.15 -0.93
N MET A 244 6.74 -14.13 -0.20
CA MET A 244 6.73 -14.09 1.25
C MET A 244 5.96 -12.87 1.76
N ARG A 245 5.36 -13.04 2.93
CA ARG A 245 4.70 -11.97 3.69
C ARG A 245 5.65 -11.43 4.76
N TYR A 246 5.73 -10.10 4.89
CA TYR A 246 6.36 -9.48 6.07
C TYR A 246 5.50 -9.71 7.31
N VAL A 247 6.11 -10.04 8.45
CA VAL A 247 5.38 -10.48 9.65
C VAL A 247 5.60 -9.58 10.85
N ASN A 248 4.56 -9.42 11.67
CA ASN A 248 4.73 -8.98 13.05
C ASN A 248 5.29 -10.16 13.88
N PRO A 249 6.53 -10.10 14.39
CA PRO A 249 7.17 -11.21 15.09
C PRO A 249 6.48 -11.57 16.42
N VAL A 250 5.67 -10.67 16.97
CA VAL A 250 4.95 -10.89 18.24
C VAL A 250 3.70 -11.75 18.03
N THR A 251 3.05 -11.64 16.87
CA THR A 251 1.76 -12.30 16.60
C THR A 251 1.82 -13.34 15.48
N GLY A 252 2.86 -13.31 14.64
CA GLY A 252 2.96 -14.07 13.39
C GLY A 252 2.05 -13.56 12.26
N GLY A 253 1.24 -12.54 12.53
CA GLY A 253 0.32 -11.91 11.57
C GLY A 253 0.99 -10.85 10.70
N TYR A 254 0.18 -9.99 10.08
CA TYR A 254 0.66 -8.88 9.25
C TYR A 254 1.39 -7.79 10.06
N PRO A 255 2.21 -6.95 9.41
CA PRO A 255 2.96 -5.89 10.09
C PRO A 255 2.05 -4.81 10.69
N MET A 256 0.88 -4.57 10.07
CA MET A 256 -0.12 -3.58 10.48
C MET A 256 -1.53 -4.19 10.35
N PRO A 257 -2.53 -3.69 11.09
CA PRO A 257 -3.85 -4.31 11.14
C PRO A 257 -4.66 -4.10 9.86
N SER A 258 -4.39 -3.03 9.11
CA SER A 258 -5.13 -2.64 7.90
C SER A 258 -4.41 -2.93 6.59
N MET A 259 -3.08 -3.14 6.63
CA MET A 259 -2.27 -3.31 5.43
C MET A 259 -1.30 -4.48 5.57
N GLY A 260 -1.37 -5.38 4.59
CA GLY A 260 -0.42 -6.47 4.42
C GLY A 260 0.69 -6.03 3.48
N ALA A 261 1.90 -6.55 3.67
CA ALA A 261 3.02 -6.29 2.78
C ALA A 261 3.73 -7.60 2.43
N PHE A 262 4.23 -7.68 1.21
CA PHE A 262 4.80 -8.88 0.61
C PHE A 262 6.05 -8.54 -0.20
N LEU A 263 6.92 -9.52 -0.36
CA LEU A 263 8.03 -9.50 -1.31
C LEU A 263 7.97 -10.78 -2.11
N GLN A 264 8.10 -10.69 -3.43
CA GLN A 264 8.10 -11.85 -4.33
C GLN A 264 9.26 -11.81 -5.32
N LEU A 265 9.85 -12.97 -5.57
CA LEU A 265 10.83 -13.19 -6.64
C LEU A 265 10.19 -14.03 -7.73
N LEU A 266 10.19 -13.48 -8.94
CA LEU A 266 9.77 -14.14 -10.17
C LEU A 266 11.04 -14.53 -10.95
N PRO A 267 11.35 -15.83 -11.10
CA PRO A 267 12.56 -16.27 -11.79
C PRO A 267 12.59 -15.83 -13.25
N LYS A 268 13.78 -15.78 -13.84
CA LYS A 268 13.95 -15.58 -15.28
C LYS A 268 13.13 -16.59 -16.09
N GLY A 269 12.32 -16.08 -17.02
CA GLY A 269 11.47 -16.90 -17.89
C GLY A 269 10.19 -17.38 -17.21
N PHE A 270 9.88 -16.89 -16.01
CA PHE A 270 8.67 -17.25 -15.30
C PHE A 270 7.44 -16.70 -16.01
N ALA A 271 6.41 -17.54 -16.15
CA ALA A 271 5.10 -17.18 -16.66
C ALA A 271 4.07 -17.70 -15.66
N SER A 272 3.43 -16.80 -14.92
CA SER A 272 2.49 -17.20 -13.89
C SER A 272 1.15 -17.63 -14.49
N ARG A 273 0.46 -18.51 -13.78
CA ARG A 273 -0.97 -18.75 -13.99
C ARG A 273 -1.78 -17.51 -13.56
N VAL A 274 -3.04 -17.48 -13.98
CA VAL A 274 -3.95 -16.37 -13.67
C VAL A 274 -4.59 -16.59 -12.30
N ALA A 275 -4.50 -15.59 -11.43
CA ALA A 275 -5.21 -15.56 -10.15
C ALA A 275 -6.13 -14.35 -10.05
N ARG A 276 -7.15 -14.44 -9.19
CA ARG A 276 -7.98 -13.32 -8.75
C ARG A 276 -8.04 -13.31 -7.24
N THR A 277 -7.94 -12.14 -6.64
CA THR A 277 -8.17 -11.96 -5.21
C THR A 277 -9.06 -10.76 -4.98
N THR A 278 -9.76 -10.71 -3.84
CA THR A 278 -10.64 -9.56 -3.51
C THR A 278 -9.88 -8.36 -2.96
N ASP A 279 -8.64 -8.53 -2.49
CA ASP A 279 -7.80 -7.42 -2.05
C ASP A 279 -7.29 -6.60 -3.24
N SER A 280 -7.28 -5.28 -3.07
CA SER A 280 -6.63 -4.41 -4.05
C SER A 280 -5.16 -4.32 -3.67
N THR A 281 -4.28 -4.64 -4.62
CA THR A 281 -2.85 -4.77 -4.37
C THR A 281 -2.05 -3.77 -5.20
N ILE A 282 -1.20 -2.99 -4.54
CA ILE A 282 -0.25 -2.09 -5.18
C ILE A 282 1.09 -2.81 -5.25
N TYR A 283 1.74 -2.78 -6.41
CA TYR A 283 3.05 -3.36 -6.65
C TYR A 283 4.07 -2.27 -6.96
N HIS A 284 5.28 -2.46 -6.45
CA HIS A 284 6.47 -1.71 -6.82
C HIS A 284 7.54 -2.68 -7.31
N VAL A 285 8.10 -2.42 -8.50
CA VAL A 285 9.16 -3.24 -9.07
C VAL A 285 10.48 -2.87 -8.40
N VAL A 286 11.03 -3.75 -7.56
CA VAL A 286 12.28 -3.49 -6.85
C VAL A 286 13.48 -3.73 -7.76
N GLU A 287 13.49 -4.87 -8.44
CA GLU A 287 14.56 -5.32 -9.34
C GLU A 287 13.94 -5.95 -10.61
N GLY A 288 14.68 -5.88 -11.71
CA GLY A 288 14.35 -6.57 -12.96
C GLY A 288 13.29 -5.88 -13.81
N SER A 289 12.72 -6.65 -14.74
CA SER A 289 11.70 -6.20 -15.69
C SER A 289 10.77 -7.33 -16.09
N GLY A 290 9.64 -6.97 -16.69
CA GLY A 290 8.66 -7.96 -17.13
C GLY A 290 7.37 -7.33 -17.64
N GLN A 291 6.35 -8.18 -17.68
CA GLN A 291 5.00 -7.83 -18.11
C GLN A 291 4.01 -8.30 -17.04
N VAL A 292 3.00 -7.48 -16.77
CA VAL A 292 1.84 -7.85 -15.96
C VAL A 292 0.58 -7.66 -16.81
N THR A 293 -0.28 -8.69 -16.82
CA THR A 293 -1.60 -8.62 -17.44
C THR A 293 -2.64 -8.54 -16.34
N ILE A 294 -3.46 -7.49 -16.34
CA ILE A 294 -4.47 -7.19 -15.32
C ILE A 294 -5.84 -7.04 -16.01
N GLY A 295 -6.70 -8.05 -15.89
CA GLY A 295 -7.94 -8.12 -16.64
C GLY A 295 -7.65 -8.16 -18.14
N ASN A 296 -7.99 -7.08 -18.85
CA ASN A 296 -7.75 -6.92 -20.28
C ASN A 296 -6.57 -5.99 -20.60
N GLU A 297 -5.96 -5.39 -19.57
CA GLU A 297 -4.84 -4.46 -19.72
C GLU A 297 -3.52 -5.22 -19.60
N THR A 298 -2.49 -4.77 -20.31
CA THR A 298 -1.14 -5.34 -20.23
C THR A 298 -0.12 -4.23 -20.12
N PHE A 299 0.67 -4.26 -19.05
CA PHE A 299 1.71 -3.28 -18.77
C PHE A 299 3.09 -3.95 -18.83
N HIS A 300 4.04 -3.29 -19.48
CA HIS A 300 5.46 -3.65 -19.38
C HIS A 300 6.09 -2.79 -18.31
N PHE A 301 6.81 -3.41 -17.39
CA PHE A 301 7.37 -2.75 -16.24
C PHE A 301 8.88 -2.97 -16.16
N THR A 302 9.56 -2.02 -15.54
CA THR A 302 10.99 -2.05 -15.23
C THR A 302 11.21 -1.65 -13.78
N ALA A 303 12.43 -1.76 -13.28
CA ALA A 303 12.77 -1.37 -11.92
C ALA A 303 12.27 0.06 -11.60
N LYS A 304 11.72 0.18 -10.40
CA LYS A 304 11.08 1.34 -9.77
C LYS A 304 9.65 1.68 -10.23
N ASP A 305 9.14 1.03 -11.27
CA ASP A 305 7.77 1.25 -11.73
C ASP A 305 6.73 0.77 -10.70
N ILE A 306 5.53 1.35 -10.78
CA ILE A 306 4.43 1.07 -9.85
C ILE A 306 3.18 0.74 -10.66
N PHE A 307 2.42 -0.27 -10.21
CA PHE A 307 1.11 -0.57 -10.76
C PHE A 307 0.15 -1.05 -9.69
N VAL A 308 -1.15 -0.97 -9.99
CA VAL A 308 -2.20 -1.42 -9.08
C VAL A 308 -3.07 -2.49 -9.74
N VAL A 309 -3.31 -3.56 -9.00
CA VAL A 309 -4.25 -4.63 -9.33
C VAL A 309 -5.50 -4.43 -8.45
N PRO A 310 -6.60 -3.91 -9.00
CA PRO A 310 -7.82 -3.74 -8.23
C PRO A 310 -8.50 -5.06 -7.90
N THR A 311 -9.40 -5.00 -6.91
CA THR A 311 -10.25 -6.12 -6.51
C THR A 311 -10.80 -6.93 -7.69
N TRP A 312 -10.66 -8.25 -7.58
CA TRP A 312 -11.22 -9.28 -8.45
C TRP A 312 -10.77 -9.26 -9.93
N HIS A 313 -9.78 -8.44 -10.29
CA HIS A 313 -9.14 -8.53 -11.61
C HIS A 313 -8.26 -9.78 -11.69
N GLY A 314 -8.28 -10.44 -12.84
CA GLY A 314 -7.32 -11.50 -13.14
C GLY A 314 -5.93 -10.91 -13.29
N VAL A 315 -4.94 -11.43 -12.59
CA VAL A 315 -3.54 -11.01 -12.70
C VAL A 315 -2.65 -12.17 -13.11
N SER A 316 -1.70 -11.90 -13.99
CA SER A 316 -0.60 -12.82 -14.32
C SER A 316 0.67 -12.05 -14.69
N PHE A 317 1.83 -12.69 -14.49
CA PHE A 317 3.14 -12.10 -14.70
C PHE A 317 3.94 -12.90 -15.73
N GLN A 318 4.76 -12.21 -16.50
CA GLN A 318 5.77 -12.80 -17.37
C GLN A 318 7.09 -12.05 -17.21
N THR A 319 8.21 -12.75 -17.05
CA THR A 319 9.52 -12.13 -16.83
C THR A 319 10.58 -12.72 -17.75
N THR A 320 11.52 -11.87 -18.19
CA THR A 320 12.66 -12.26 -19.05
C THR A 320 13.98 -12.30 -18.30
N GLU A 321 13.98 -11.87 -17.04
CA GLU A 321 15.08 -11.87 -16.08
C GLU A 321 14.53 -12.13 -14.68
N ASP A 322 15.42 -12.31 -13.70
CA ASP A 322 15.00 -12.40 -12.30
C ASP A 322 14.43 -11.05 -11.86
N THR A 323 13.21 -11.06 -11.35
CA THR A 323 12.45 -9.86 -11.03
C THR A 323 11.94 -9.94 -9.61
N VAL A 324 12.11 -8.85 -8.84
CA VAL A 324 11.63 -8.76 -7.46
C VAL A 324 10.57 -7.69 -7.37
N LEU A 325 9.39 -8.06 -6.86
CA LEU A 325 8.29 -7.13 -6.64
C LEU A 325 8.02 -7.01 -5.14
N PHE A 326 7.94 -5.78 -4.66
CA PHE A 326 7.31 -5.45 -3.39
C PHE A 326 5.82 -5.21 -3.64
N SER A 327 4.96 -5.62 -2.71
CA SER A 327 3.54 -5.27 -2.81
C SER A 327 2.88 -5.08 -1.45
N PHE A 328 1.82 -4.30 -1.43
CA PHE A 328 0.97 -4.14 -0.26
C PHE A 328 -0.51 -4.07 -0.63
N SER A 329 -1.38 -4.52 0.28
CA SER A 329 -2.81 -4.63 0.03
C SER A 329 -3.66 -4.50 1.29
N ASP A 330 -4.96 -4.29 1.10
CA ASP A 330 -5.97 -4.21 2.15
C ASP A 330 -6.45 -5.59 2.63
N LYS A 331 -5.74 -6.67 2.24
CA LYS A 331 -6.03 -8.06 2.60
C LYS A 331 -6.25 -8.30 4.10
N PRO A 332 -5.50 -7.71 5.05
CA PRO A 332 -5.74 -7.97 6.47
C PRO A 332 -7.13 -7.55 6.93
N VAL A 333 -7.66 -6.44 6.39
CA VAL A 333 -9.03 -5.98 6.69
C VAL A 333 -10.04 -6.98 6.17
N GLN A 334 -9.85 -7.44 4.94
CA GLN A 334 -10.75 -8.41 4.32
C GLN A 334 -10.74 -9.76 5.04
N GLU A 335 -9.57 -10.24 5.47
CA GLU A 335 -9.46 -11.48 6.25
C GLU A 335 -10.10 -11.33 7.62
N ALA A 336 -9.85 -10.22 8.32
CA ALA A 336 -10.45 -9.95 9.63
C ALA A 336 -11.99 -9.91 9.59
N LEU A 337 -12.56 -9.45 8.46
CA LEU A 337 -14.01 -9.37 8.24
C LEU A 337 -14.61 -10.63 7.57
N GLY A 338 -13.80 -11.64 7.25
CA GLY A 338 -14.26 -12.84 6.53
C GLY A 338 -14.71 -12.58 5.08
N LEU A 339 -14.21 -11.51 4.46
CA LEU A 339 -14.55 -11.07 3.11
C LEU A 339 -13.56 -11.55 2.04
N PHE A 340 -12.33 -11.91 2.44
CA PHE A 340 -11.29 -12.30 1.50
C PHE A 340 -11.69 -13.53 0.66
N ARG A 341 -11.54 -13.44 -0.65
CA ARG A 341 -11.67 -14.59 -1.57
C ARG A 341 -10.52 -14.62 -2.56
N GLU A 342 -10.21 -15.82 -3.01
CA GLU A 342 -9.20 -16.12 -4.02
C GLU A 342 -9.75 -17.12 -5.03
N ALA A 343 -9.39 -16.95 -6.31
CA ALA A 343 -9.63 -17.91 -7.37
C ALA A 343 -8.36 -18.09 -8.20
N ARG A 344 -7.86 -19.33 -8.25
CA ARG A 344 -6.68 -19.75 -9.00
C ARG A 344 -7.12 -20.59 -10.21
N TYR A 345 -6.75 -20.17 -11.42
CA TYR A 345 -7.17 -20.78 -12.68
C TYR A 345 -6.07 -21.60 -13.34
#